data_AF-A0AAX4HU43-F1
#
_entry.id   AF-A0AAX4HU43-F1
#
_cell.length_a   1.000
_cell.length_b   1.000
_cell.length_c   1.000
_cell.angle_alpha   90.00
_cell.angle_beta   90.00
_cell.angle_gamma   90.00
#
_symmetry.space_group_name_H-M   'P 1'
#
loop_
_entity.id
_entity.type
_entity.pdbx_description
1 polymer ?
#
loop_
_entity_poly.entity_id
_entity_poly.type
_entity_poly.pdbx_seq_one_letter_code
_entity_poly.pdbx_strand_id
1 'polypeptide(L)'
;MKYLLILLLVCSCSSAKKKAIELSEKGLHEEAINYWAEAVKGDPSDEEAKNGLQSSLEVVSNDKLTNIRDKRLANQYQIAIDELKSLTDLQKKFQLRLDFNSSSFQGKEIRSLWPHYQDRISTKVKSNLPLSAEADQRHYQDVFSSMPEWHKVQAKVIKNGVKRCGELRKTGEDRPFFRSFVTQFCKYWGPERELGQTTISSKLFSKIEATSDIKNLDSTSVTALESALNNSFRESPWYHPESHRSIKLKLSGQYNWNPLSRMVRQVHNYKVSVPYTDYQMVQRSRQIPYSAVENGVMVTKYRTEYYQNREPVTRYRTEARVYEYMATKKTQTLSLNMKGSVIFDNNNEAFTYMKEETEEKFLHDINIPDIGLYPQQVDISSPLAKFQGYSQDAAQKFRSDMNNVWQKLFCTLPNDRSIASVGDHVVRCQRLDSYPPEFVNTWFNNYFGVTAMKAREIIGQF
;
A
#
# COMPACT_ATOMS: atom_id res chain seq x y z
N MET A 1 -24.91 6.21 -29.72
CA MET A 1 -23.81 5.48 -29.05
C MET A 1 -23.94 5.57 -27.52
N LYS A 2 -25.11 5.23 -26.96
CA LYS A 2 -25.41 5.27 -25.50
C LYS A 2 -26.03 3.97 -24.95
N TYR A 3 -26.22 2.94 -25.78
CA TYR A 3 -26.85 1.68 -25.39
C TYR A 3 -25.91 0.46 -25.38
N LEU A 4 -24.63 0.63 -25.76
CA LEU A 4 -23.68 -0.49 -25.86
C LEU A 4 -22.88 -0.75 -24.56
N LEU A 5 -23.01 0.11 -23.54
CA LEU A 5 -22.29 -0.06 -22.27
C LEU A 5 -23.08 -0.80 -21.18
N ILE A 6 -24.37 -1.12 -21.42
CA ILE A 6 -25.23 -1.81 -20.44
C ILE A 6 -25.18 -3.34 -20.61
N LEU A 7 -24.72 -3.86 -21.75
CA LEU A 7 -24.69 -5.31 -22.01
C LEU A 7 -23.48 -6.06 -21.42
N LEU A 8 -22.45 -5.38 -20.93
CA LEU A 8 -21.24 -6.02 -20.38
C LEU A 8 -21.30 -6.29 -18.87
N LEU A 9 -22.36 -5.83 -18.18
CA LEU A 9 -22.54 -6.06 -16.73
C LEU A 9 -23.38 -7.32 -16.40
N VAL A 10 -23.96 -7.99 -17.40
CA VAL A 10 -24.85 -9.15 -17.17
C VAL A 10 -24.14 -10.50 -17.39
N CYS A 11 -22.96 -10.52 -18.01
CA CYS A 11 -22.25 -11.77 -18.33
C CYS A 11 -21.37 -12.33 -17.19
N SER A 12 -21.03 -11.55 -16.16
CA SER A 12 -20.19 -12.03 -15.05
C SER A 12 -20.94 -12.87 -14.01
N CYS A 13 -22.27 -12.74 -13.90
CA CYS A 13 -23.04 -13.49 -12.90
C CYS A 13 -23.27 -14.96 -13.32
N SER A 14 -23.36 -15.26 -14.63
CA SER A 14 -23.56 -16.65 -15.09
C SER A 14 -22.33 -17.54 -14.86
N SER A 15 -21.13 -16.96 -14.82
CA SER A 15 -19.89 -17.72 -14.64
C SER A 15 -19.70 -18.23 -13.21
N ALA A 16 -20.06 -17.43 -12.20
CA ALA A 16 -19.90 -17.82 -10.79
C ALA A 16 -20.84 -18.98 -10.43
N LYS A 17 -22.13 -18.87 -10.79
CA LYS A 17 -23.13 -19.92 -10.57
C LYS A 17 -22.74 -21.24 -11.24
N LYS A 18 -22.38 -21.21 -12.53
CA LYS A 18 -21.97 -22.42 -13.26
C LYS A 18 -20.75 -23.09 -12.63
N LYS A 19 -19.78 -22.30 -12.16
CA LYS A 19 -18.61 -22.83 -11.47
C LYS A 19 -18.95 -23.45 -10.13
N ALA A 20 -19.87 -22.83 -9.39
CA ALA A 20 -20.35 -23.34 -8.11
C ALA A 20 -21.07 -24.70 -8.27
N ILE A 21 -21.90 -24.86 -9.30
CA ILE A 21 -22.56 -26.13 -9.65
C ILE A 21 -21.50 -27.19 -9.95
N GLU A 22 -20.55 -26.90 -10.85
CA GLU A 22 -19.49 -27.83 -11.24
C GLU A 22 -18.67 -28.33 -10.03
N LEU A 23 -18.34 -27.44 -9.10
CA LEU A 23 -17.62 -27.80 -7.87
C LEU A 23 -18.49 -28.64 -6.93
N SER A 24 -19.76 -28.30 -6.79
CA SER A 24 -20.72 -29.04 -5.94
C SER A 24 -20.95 -30.45 -6.47
N GLU A 25 -21.09 -30.63 -7.79
CA GLU A 25 -21.23 -31.96 -8.43
C GLU A 25 -19.98 -32.84 -8.25
N LYS A 26 -18.80 -32.22 -8.11
CA LYS A 26 -17.55 -32.92 -7.79
C LYS A 26 -17.36 -33.18 -6.28
N GLY A 27 -18.31 -32.79 -5.43
CA GLY A 27 -18.21 -32.91 -3.98
C GLY A 27 -17.30 -31.86 -3.31
N LEU A 28 -16.80 -30.87 -4.06
CA LEU A 28 -15.92 -29.81 -3.56
C LEU A 28 -16.74 -28.66 -2.96
N HIS A 29 -17.60 -28.98 -1.99
CA HIS A 29 -18.58 -28.04 -1.45
C HIS A 29 -17.96 -26.84 -0.72
N GLU A 30 -16.80 -27.01 -0.06
CA GLU A 30 -16.12 -25.91 0.64
C GLU A 30 -15.62 -24.84 -0.35
N GLU A 31 -15.11 -25.26 -1.51
CA GLU A 31 -14.72 -24.35 -2.60
C GLU A 31 -15.94 -23.71 -3.27
N ALA A 32 -17.02 -24.49 -3.45
CA ALA A 32 -18.25 -24.03 -4.08
C ALA A 32 -18.93 -22.88 -3.32
N ILE A 33 -18.84 -22.83 -1.99
CA ILE A 33 -19.48 -21.80 -1.14
C ILE A 33 -19.12 -20.38 -1.59
N ASN A 34 -17.86 -20.10 -1.93
CA ASN A 34 -17.45 -18.74 -2.32
C ASN A 34 -18.07 -18.32 -3.66
N TYR A 35 -18.14 -19.25 -4.63
CA TYR A 35 -18.76 -19.00 -5.92
C TYR A 35 -20.29 -18.88 -5.82
N TRP A 36 -20.93 -19.68 -4.96
CA TRP A 36 -22.35 -19.52 -4.66
C TRP A 36 -22.65 -18.16 -4.01
N ALA A 37 -21.82 -17.73 -3.05
CA ALA A 37 -21.98 -16.43 -2.41
C ALA A 37 -21.78 -15.25 -3.39
N GLU A 38 -20.85 -15.39 -4.33
CA GLU A 38 -20.67 -14.43 -5.42
C GLU A 38 -21.89 -14.37 -6.35
N ALA A 39 -22.45 -15.54 -6.71
CA ALA A 39 -23.67 -15.62 -7.52
C ALA A 39 -24.87 -14.94 -6.83
N VAL A 40 -25.10 -15.21 -5.53
CA VAL A 40 -26.18 -14.56 -4.75
C VAL A 40 -25.94 -13.05 -4.61
N LYS A 41 -24.69 -12.60 -4.51
CA LYS A 41 -24.37 -11.18 -4.48
C LYS A 41 -24.67 -10.49 -5.82
N GLY A 42 -24.43 -11.19 -6.93
CA GLY A 42 -24.71 -10.71 -8.28
C GLY A 42 -26.20 -10.65 -8.60
N ASP A 43 -26.96 -11.65 -8.16
CA ASP A 43 -28.42 -11.70 -8.25
C ASP A 43 -29.05 -12.18 -6.93
N PRO A 44 -29.47 -11.24 -6.05
CA PRO A 44 -30.11 -11.59 -4.78
C PRO A 44 -31.49 -12.25 -4.91
N SER A 45 -32.05 -12.35 -6.11
CA SER A 45 -33.34 -13.02 -6.38
C SER A 45 -33.19 -14.42 -6.95
N ASP A 46 -31.96 -14.87 -7.26
CA ASP A 46 -31.69 -16.21 -7.77
C ASP A 46 -31.87 -17.27 -6.67
N GLU A 47 -33.05 -17.90 -6.65
CA GLU A 47 -33.39 -18.94 -5.68
C GLU A 47 -32.54 -20.20 -5.82
N GLU A 48 -32.07 -20.55 -7.02
CA GLU A 48 -31.16 -21.69 -7.20
C GLU A 48 -29.79 -21.41 -6.60
N ALA A 49 -29.28 -20.17 -6.74
CA ALA A 49 -28.03 -19.77 -6.12
C ALA A 49 -28.11 -19.76 -4.58
N LYS A 50 -29.24 -19.31 -4.02
CA LYS A 50 -29.48 -19.37 -2.56
C LYS A 50 -29.55 -20.81 -2.07
N ASN A 51 -30.30 -21.67 -2.75
CA ASN A 51 -30.44 -23.07 -2.39
C ASN A 51 -29.10 -23.83 -2.53
N GLY A 52 -28.33 -23.56 -3.58
CA GLY A 52 -26.99 -24.12 -3.78
C GLY A 52 -25.99 -23.70 -2.69
N LEU A 53 -26.03 -22.42 -2.29
CA LEU A 53 -25.24 -21.92 -1.16
C LEU A 53 -25.63 -22.63 0.15
N GLN A 54 -26.93 -22.70 0.46
CA GLN A 54 -27.42 -23.32 1.67
C GLN A 54 -27.07 -24.82 1.72
N SER A 55 -27.30 -25.55 0.63
CA SER A 55 -26.98 -26.98 0.55
C SER A 55 -25.47 -27.24 0.73
N SER A 56 -24.61 -26.44 0.08
CA SER A 56 -23.16 -26.57 0.25
C SER A 56 -22.71 -26.26 1.68
N LEU A 57 -23.32 -25.25 2.32
CA LEU A 57 -23.06 -24.91 3.72
C LEU A 57 -23.48 -26.02 4.69
N GLU A 58 -24.62 -26.66 4.46
CA GLU A 58 -25.11 -27.79 5.27
C GLU A 58 -24.18 -29.01 5.16
N VAL A 59 -23.78 -29.38 3.93
CA VAL A 59 -22.84 -30.49 3.69
C VAL A 59 -21.50 -30.22 4.41
N VAL A 60 -20.89 -29.07 4.15
CA VAL A 60 -19.61 -28.70 4.78
C VAL A 60 -19.71 -28.64 6.30
N SER A 61 -20.83 -28.17 6.84
CA SER A 61 -21.03 -28.11 8.29
C SER A 61 -21.12 -29.51 8.91
N ASN A 62 -21.83 -30.43 8.27
CA ASN A 62 -21.94 -31.82 8.73
C ASN A 62 -20.61 -32.57 8.65
N ASP A 63 -19.85 -32.35 7.57
CA ASP A 63 -18.51 -32.91 7.40
C ASP A 63 -17.55 -32.38 8.49
N LYS A 64 -17.56 -31.06 8.74
CA LYS A 64 -16.76 -30.46 9.82
C LYS A 64 -17.17 -31.00 11.20
N LEU A 65 -18.46 -31.18 11.49
CA LEU A 65 -18.92 -31.76 12.75
C LEU A 65 -18.44 -33.20 12.94
N THR A 66 -18.45 -33.99 11.87
CA THR A 66 -17.94 -35.37 11.88
C THR A 66 -16.43 -35.37 12.14
N ASN A 67 -15.68 -34.53 11.44
CA ASN A 67 -14.24 -34.40 11.64
C ASN A 67 -13.91 -33.92 13.07
N ILE A 68 -14.60 -32.91 13.60
CA ILE A 68 -14.44 -32.45 15.00
C ILE A 68 -14.58 -33.62 15.99
N ARG A 69 -15.63 -34.44 15.82
CA ARG A 69 -15.85 -35.62 16.65
C ARG A 69 -14.71 -36.62 16.52
N ASP A 70 -14.30 -36.94 15.30
CA ASP A 70 -13.26 -37.92 15.03
C ASP A 70 -11.91 -37.46 15.60
N LYS A 71 -11.58 -36.15 15.49
CA LYS A 71 -10.43 -35.51 16.14
C LYS A 71 -10.51 -35.60 17.66
N ARG A 72 -11.68 -35.34 18.24
CA ARG A 72 -11.89 -35.48 19.69
C ARG A 72 -11.68 -36.93 20.13
N LEU A 73 -12.24 -37.91 19.42
CA LEU A 73 -12.08 -39.34 19.72
C LEU A 73 -10.62 -39.81 19.57
N ALA A 74 -9.87 -39.19 18.66
CA ALA A 74 -8.43 -39.39 18.50
C ALA A 74 -7.56 -38.64 19.54
N ASN A 75 -8.15 -38.02 20.57
CA ASN A 75 -7.47 -37.17 21.56
C ASN A 75 -6.75 -35.93 20.97
N GLN A 76 -7.10 -35.53 19.75
CA GLN A 76 -6.58 -34.32 19.09
C GLN A 76 -7.42 -33.09 19.48
N TYR A 77 -7.59 -32.86 20.79
CA TYR A 77 -8.51 -31.87 21.34
C TYR A 77 -8.26 -30.45 20.83
N GLN A 78 -6.98 -30.07 20.67
CA GLN A 78 -6.62 -28.75 20.18
C GLN A 78 -7.12 -28.52 18.76
N ILE A 79 -6.89 -29.49 17.87
CA ILE A 79 -7.36 -29.45 16.49
C ILE A 79 -8.90 -29.42 16.45
N ALA A 80 -9.57 -30.23 17.28
CA ALA A 80 -11.03 -30.24 17.37
C ALA A 80 -11.62 -28.88 17.81
N ILE A 81 -10.98 -28.20 18.77
CA ILE A 81 -11.38 -26.87 19.22
C ILE A 81 -11.20 -25.82 18.10
N ASP A 82 -10.10 -25.90 17.35
CA ASP A 82 -9.82 -24.99 16.23
C ASP A 82 -10.80 -25.19 15.08
N GLU A 83 -11.12 -26.44 14.74
CA GLU A 83 -12.14 -26.76 13.74
C GLU A 83 -13.53 -26.31 14.16
N LEU A 84 -13.87 -26.44 15.45
CA LEU A 84 -15.13 -25.94 15.99
C LEU A 84 -15.22 -24.41 15.88
N LYS A 85 -14.12 -23.68 16.11
CA LYS A 85 -14.06 -22.24 15.87
C LYS A 85 -14.25 -21.90 14.39
N SER A 86 -13.56 -22.62 13.51
CA SER A 86 -13.70 -22.44 12.05
C SER A 86 -15.15 -22.65 11.59
N LEU A 87 -15.83 -23.67 12.12
CA LEU A 87 -17.25 -23.91 11.86
C LEU A 87 -18.12 -22.76 12.37
N THR A 88 -17.91 -22.28 13.59
CA THR A 88 -18.65 -21.12 14.14
C THR A 88 -18.43 -19.86 13.30
N ASP A 89 -17.22 -19.62 12.81
CA ASP A 89 -16.94 -18.49 11.91
C ASP A 89 -17.65 -18.61 10.57
N LEU A 90 -17.68 -19.81 10.00
CA LEU A 90 -18.42 -20.10 8.77
C LEU A 90 -19.92 -19.82 8.99
N GLN A 91 -20.48 -20.30 10.10
CA GLN A 91 -21.88 -20.08 10.46
C GLN A 91 -22.20 -18.59 10.61
N LYS A 92 -21.34 -17.83 11.28
CA LYS A 92 -21.50 -16.38 11.42
C LYS A 92 -21.39 -15.64 10.09
N LYS A 93 -20.38 -15.96 9.27
CA LYS A 93 -20.12 -15.32 7.98
C LYS A 93 -21.33 -15.44 7.04
N PHE A 94 -22.00 -16.60 7.05
CA PHE A 94 -23.12 -16.89 6.16
C PHE A 94 -24.48 -16.89 6.84
N GLN A 95 -24.56 -16.49 8.12
CA GLN A 95 -25.78 -16.53 8.93
C GLN A 95 -26.49 -17.89 8.90
N LEU A 96 -25.70 -18.98 8.80
CA LEU A 96 -26.21 -20.33 8.69
C LEU A 96 -26.92 -20.74 9.98
N ARG A 97 -28.13 -21.26 9.83
CA ARG A 97 -28.85 -21.95 10.90
C ARG A 97 -28.78 -23.44 10.62
N LEU A 98 -28.14 -24.18 11.52
CA LEU A 98 -28.17 -25.64 11.45
C LEU A 98 -29.57 -26.16 11.75
N ASP A 99 -29.91 -27.30 11.16
CA ASP A 99 -31.09 -28.04 11.58
C ASP A 99 -30.99 -28.51 13.04
N PHE A 100 -32.07 -29.08 13.57
CA PHE A 100 -32.12 -29.55 14.96
C PHE A 100 -31.05 -30.62 15.28
N ASN A 101 -30.79 -31.54 14.36
CA ASN A 101 -29.88 -32.66 14.56
C ASN A 101 -28.43 -32.17 14.58
N SER A 102 -28.04 -31.36 13.60
CA SER A 102 -26.70 -30.79 13.51
C SER A 102 -26.45 -29.78 14.63
N SER A 103 -27.44 -28.98 15.02
CA SER A 103 -27.35 -28.11 16.20
C SER A 103 -27.14 -28.92 17.50
N SER A 104 -27.91 -29.99 17.67
CA SER A 104 -27.79 -30.90 18.83
C SER A 104 -26.42 -31.58 18.87
N PHE A 105 -25.91 -32.00 17.69
CA PHE A 105 -24.59 -32.60 17.56
C PHE A 105 -23.49 -31.59 17.89
N GLN A 106 -23.50 -30.38 17.31
CA GLN A 106 -22.55 -29.32 17.65
C GLN A 106 -22.58 -29.00 19.14
N GLY A 107 -23.77 -28.91 19.75
CA GLY A 107 -23.91 -28.69 21.19
C GLY A 107 -23.31 -29.79 22.05
N LYS A 108 -23.36 -31.06 21.61
CA LYS A 108 -22.66 -32.17 22.28
C LYS A 108 -21.15 -31.99 22.17
N GLU A 109 -20.63 -31.67 20.99
CA GLU A 109 -19.19 -31.48 20.78
C GLU A 109 -18.64 -30.28 21.57
N ILE A 110 -19.35 -29.14 21.61
CA ILE A 110 -19.00 -27.99 22.46
C ILE A 110 -18.88 -28.43 23.93
N ARG A 111 -19.87 -29.16 24.46
CA ARG A 111 -19.85 -29.65 25.85
C ARG A 111 -18.71 -30.63 26.12
N SER A 112 -18.41 -31.52 25.18
CA SER A 112 -17.33 -32.50 25.32
C SER A 112 -15.95 -31.87 25.23
N LEU A 113 -15.76 -30.79 24.46
CA LEU A 113 -14.48 -30.08 24.34
C LEU A 113 -14.25 -29.04 25.45
N TRP A 114 -15.29 -28.63 26.15
CA TRP A 114 -15.20 -27.60 27.20
C TRP A 114 -14.16 -27.89 28.30
N PRO A 115 -14.08 -29.09 28.91
CA PRO A 115 -13.06 -29.38 29.92
C PRO A 115 -11.63 -29.22 29.39
N HIS A 116 -11.39 -29.57 28.12
CA HIS A 116 -10.07 -29.44 27.49
C HIS A 116 -9.72 -27.98 27.20
N TYR A 117 -10.71 -27.17 26.79
CA TYR A 117 -10.54 -25.73 26.70
C TYR A 117 -10.24 -25.09 28.07
N GLN A 118 -10.96 -25.51 29.12
CA GLN A 118 -10.67 -25.06 30.48
C GLN A 118 -9.24 -25.41 30.92
N ASP A 119 -8.78 -26.63 30.64
CA ASP A 119 -7.42 -27.06 30.97
C ASP A 119 -6.35 -26.26 30.20
N ARG A 120 -6.59 -25.96 28.92
CA ARG A 120 -5.73 -25.08 28.11
C ARG A 120 -5.58 -23.70 28.76
N ILE A 121 -6.69 -23.05 29.13
CA ILE A 121 -6.65 -21.76 29.82
C ILE A 121 -5.96 -21.89 31.18
N SER A 122 -6.27 -22.95 31.94
CA SER A 122 -5.65 -23.22 33.22
C SER A 122 -4.13 -23.41 33.13
N THR A 123 -3.64 -24.04 32.06
CA THR A 123 -2.21 -24.19 31.79
C THR A 123 -1.55 -22.84 31.57
N LYS A 124 -2.14 -21.96 30.75
CA LYS A 124 -1.62 -20.59 30.53
C LYS A 124 -1.62 -19.75 31.80
N VAL A 125 -2.66 -19.87 32.61
CA VAL A 125 -2.75 -19.21 33.93
C VAL A 125 -1.68 -19.73 34.89
N LYS A 126 -1.45 -21.05 34.95
CA LYS A 126 -0.38 -21.66 35.76
C LYS A 126 1.00 -21.19 35.33
N SER A 127 1.22 -21.05 34.01
CA SER A 127 2.45 -20.51 33.43
C SER A 127 2.58 -18.98 33.54
N ASN A 128 1.63 -18.30 34.18
CA ASN A 128 1.63 -16.85 34.39
C ASN A 128 1.62 -16.04 33.08
N LEU A 129 0.88 -16.53 32.07
CA LEU A 129 0.73 -15.92 30.74
C LEU A 129 -0.71 -15.39 30.53
N PRO A 130 -1.12 -14.32 31.23
CA PRO A 130 -2.50 -13.84 31.18
C PRO A 130 -2.89 -13.28 29.80
N LEU A 131 -1.97 -12.65 29.06
CA LEU A 131 -2.26 -12.17 27.69
C LEU A 131 -2.52 -13.32 26.72
N SER A 132 -1.78 -14.42 26.83
CA SER A 132 -2.02 -15.60 26.01
C SER A 132 -3.37 -16.24 26.33
N ALA A 133 -3.76 -16.27 27.61
CA ALA A 133 -5.07 -16.76 28.03
C ALA A 133 -6.21 -15.84 27.55
N GLU A 134 -6.00 -14.52 27.60
CA GLU A 134 -6.94 -13.53 27.08
C GLU A 134 -7.12 -13.64 25.57
N ALA A 135 -6.01 -13.83 24.84
CA ALA A 135 -6.05 -14.02 23.40
C ALA A 135 -6.91 -15.23 23.03
N ASP A 136 -6.77 -16.34 23.75
CA ASP A 136 -7.62 -17.51 23.57
C ASP A 136 -9.07 -17.22 23.94
N GLN A 137 -9.33 -16.55 25.06
CA GLN A 137 -10.70 -16.23 25.47
C GLN A 137 -11.44 -15.41 24.42
N ARG A 138 -10.80 -14.37 23.89
CA ARG A 138 -11.37 -13.57 22.79
C ARG A 138 -11.53 -14.39 21.53
N HIS A 139 -10.54 -15.22 21.19
CA HIS A 139 -10.62 -16.05 20.00
C HIS A 139 -11.78 -17.04 20.08
N TYR A 140 -11.95 -17.79 21.18
CA TYR A 140 -13.01 -18.81 21.28
C TYR A 140 -14.29 -18.35 21.99
N GLN A 141 -14.45 -17.03 22.22
CA GLN A 141 -15.61 -16.48 22.93
C GLN A 141 -16.93 -16.93 22.29
N ASP A 142 -17.00 -16.92 20.97
CA ASP A 142 -18.20 -17.26 20.22
C ASP A 142 -18.57 -18.75 20.28
N VAL A 143 -17.63 -19.60 20.65
CA VAL A 143 -17.82 -21.04 20.78
C VAL A 143 -18.27 -21.41 22.18
N PHE A 144 -17.63 -20.80 23.20
CA PHE A 144 -17.75 -21.26 24.59
C PHE A 144 -18.40 -20.27 25.55
N SER A 145 -18.76 -19.05 25.15
CA SER A 145 -19.35 -18.05 26.06
C SER A 145 -20.67 -18.49 26.68
N SER A 146 -21.40 -19.41 26.04
CA SER A 146 -22.63 -20.02 26.58
C SER A 146 -22.38 -21.18 27.54
N MET A 147 -21.12 -21.61 27.73
CA MET A 147 -20.83 -22.73 28.62
C MET A 147 -21.05 -22.37 30.08
N PRO A 148 -21.58 -23.30 30.90
CA PRO A 148 -21.58 -23.16 32.34
C PRO A 148 -20.16 -22.84 32.82
N GLU A 149 -20.04 -21.90 33.75
CA GLU A 149 -18.75 -21.48 34.33
C GLU A 149 -17.79 -20.70 33.42
N TRP A 150 -18.20 -20.25 32.22
CA TRP A 150 -17.40 -19.34 31.39
C TRP A 150 -16.86 -18.14 32.19
N HIS A 151 -17.73 -17.50 33.00
CA HIS A 151 -17.36 -16.41 33.89
C HIS A 151 -16.28 -16.78 34.93
N LYS A 152 -16.24 -18.04 35.41
CA LYS A 152 -15.19 -18.50 36.33
C LYS A 152 -13.84 -18.60 35.62
N VAL A 153 -13.84 -19.03 34.35
CA VAL A 153 -12.63 -19.08 33.52
C VAL A 153 -12.13 -17.65 33.24
N GLN A 154 -13.02 -16.70 32.91
CA GLN A 154 -12.68 -15.28 32.78
C GLN A 154 -12.09 -14.70 34.08
N ALA A 155 -12.74 -14.95 35.22
CA ALA A 155 -12.25 -14.47 36.51
C ALA A 155 -10.85 -15.01 36.86
N LYS A 156 -10.53 -16.26 36.49
CA LYS A 156 -9.18 -16.83 36.67
C LYS A 156 -8.13 -16.08 35.84
N VAL A 157 -8.45 -15.75 34.59
CA VAL A 157 -7.55 -15.00 33.69
C VAL A 157 -7.35 -13.57 34.22
N ILE A 158 -8.42 -12.87 34.59
CA ILE A 158 -8.35 -11.53 35.19
C ILE A 158 -7.50 -11.53 36.47
N LYS A 159 -7.75 -12.48 37.39
CA LYS A 159 -6.96 -12.60 38.62
C LYS A 159 -5.47 -12.84 38.34
N ASN A 160 -5.15 -13.64 37.32
CA ASN A 160 -3.76 -13.84 36.89
C ASN A 160 -3.15 -12.57 36.27
N GLY A 161 -3.92 -11.83 35.48
CA GLY A 161 -3.53 -10.52 34.93
C GLY A 161 -3.19 -9.50 36.01
N VAL A 162 -4.04 -9.36 37.02
CA VAL A 162 -3.80 -8.49 38.19
C VAL A 162 -2.53 -8.90 38.94
N LYS A 163 -2.33 -10.21 39.18
CA LYS A 163 -1.11 -10.73 39.82
C LYS A 163 0.13 -10.37 39.00
N ARG A 164 0.11 -10.63 37.68
CA ARG A 164 1.23 -10.37 36.78
C ARG A 164 1.54 -8.88 36.68
N CYS A 165 0.52 -8.02 36.64
CA CYS A 165 0.68 -6.57 36.72
C CYS A 165 1.44 -6.18 38.01
N GLY A 166 1.07 -6.75 39.17
CA GLY A 166 1.77 -6.50 40.43
C GLY A 166 3.25 -6.93 40.43
N GLU A 167 3.59 -8.01 39.72
CA GLU A 167 4.98 -8.45 39.52
C GLU A 167 5.76 -7.47 38.62
N LEU A 168 5.19 -7.11 37.46
CA LEU A 168 5.83 -6.22 36.49
C LEU A 168 6.04 -4.81 37.06
N ARG A 169 5.12 -4.30 37.88
CA ARG A 169 5.25 -2.99 38.53
C ARG A 169 6.47 -2.87 39.44
N LYS A 170 6.93 -3.98 40.02
CA LYS A 170 8.12 -4.01 40.89
C LYS A 170 9.42 -4.03 40.08
N THR A 171 9.34 -4.07 38.75
CA THR A 171 10.50 -4.19 37.85
C THR A 171 10.60 -2.95 36.97
N GLY A 172 11.82 -2.42 36.79
CA GLY A 172 12.11 -1.37 35.81
C GLY A 172 11.67 0.05 36.20
N GLU A 173 11.84 0.44 37.48
CA GLU A 173 11.57 1.82 37.91
C GLU A 173 12.38 2.87 37.12
N ASP A 174 13.60 2.53 36.71
CA ASP A 174 14.54 3.33 35.92
C ASP A 174 14.32 3.23 34.39
N ARG A 175 13.30 2.47 33.94
CA ARG A 175 13.06 2.12 32.53
C ARG A 175 11.72 2.69 32.03
N PRO A 176 11.69 3.96 31.60
CA PRO A 176 10.43 4.66 31.31
C PRO A 176 9.63 4.04 30.15
N PHE A 177 10.27 3.43 29.15
CA PHE A 177 9.54 2.81 28.04
C PHE A 177 8.95 1.47 28.46
N PHE A 178 9.70 0.66 29.22
CA PHE A 178 9.13 -0.54 29.83
C PHE A 178 7.97 -0.19 30.78
N ARG A 179 8.11 0.87 31.58
CA ARG A 179 7.05 1.36 32.48
C ARG A 179 5.81 1.81 31.73
N SER A 180 5.95 2.42 30.54
CA SER A 180 4.82 2.74 29.65
C SER A 180 4.01 1.47 29.31
N PHE A 181 4.69 0.42 28.87
CA PHE A 181 4.08 -0.88 28.61
C PHE A 181 3.42 -1.48 29.86
N VAL A 182 4.11 -1.49 31.01
CA VAL A 182 3.54 -2.00 32.26
C VAL A 182 2.31 -1.21 32.68
N THR A 183 2.29 0.10 32.44
CA THR A 183 1.13 0.96 32.71
C THR A 183 -0.06 0.54 31.87
N GLN A 184 0.13 0.39 30.57
CA GLN A 184 -0.95 -0.04 29.67
C GLN A 184 -1.42 -1.46 29.98
N PHE A 185 -0.49 -2.38 30.26
CA PHE A 185 -0.79 -3.73 30.70
C PHE A 185 -1.64 -3.74 31.97
N CYS A 186 -1.24 -2.95 32.97
CA CYS A 186 -1.95 -2.87 34.25
C CYS A 186 -3.32 -2.19 34.13
N LYS A 187 -3.44 -1.16 33.28
CA LYS A 187 -4.70 -0.48 32.97
C LYS A 187 -5.74 -1.46 32.40
N TYR A 188 -5.28 -2.42 31.59
CA TYR A 188 -6.14 -3.47 31.06
C TYR A 188 -6.67 -4.42 32.15
N TRP A 189 -5.83 -4.81 33.11
CA TRP A 189 -6.15 -5.90 34.04
C TRP A 189 -6.72 -5.48 35.41
N GLY A 190 -6.50 -4.24 35.89
CA GLY A 190 -6.84 -3.87 37.26
C GLY A 190 -7.19 -2.41 37.47
N PRO A 191 -7.66 -2.04 38.68
CA PRO A 191 -8.06 -0.68 38.99
C PRO A 191 -6.88 0.28 38.80
N GLU A 192 -7.19 1.45 38.24
CA GLU A 192 -6.26 2.53 37.94
C GLU A 192 -5.63 3.03 39.24
N ARG A 193 -4.56 2.37 39.66
CA ARG A 193 -3.60 2.95 40.61
C ARG A 193 -2.54 3.61 39.77
N GLU A 194 -2.44 4.93 39.90
CA GLU A 194 -1.41 5.72 39.24
C GLU A 194 -0.05 5.09 39.52
N LEU A 195 0.58 4.56 38.47
CA LEU A 195 2.00 4.35 38.50
C LEU A 195 2.61 5.75 38.49
N GLY A 196 3.39 6.11 39.52
CA GLY A 196 4.02 7.43 39.58
C GLY A 196 4.62 7.81 38.21
N GLN A 197 4.41 9.05 37.78
CA GLN A 197 4.71 9.51 36.43
C GLN A 197 6.22 9.46 36.14
N THR A 198 6.74 8.32 35.68
CA THR A 198 7.97 8.32 34.88
C THR A 198 7.52 8.34 33.43
N THR A 199 7.38 9.55 32.89
CA THR A 199 6.88 9.75 31.53
C THR A 199 8.00 9.54 30.53
N ILE A 200 7.73 8.79 29.46
CA ILE A 200 8.60 8.68 28.29
C ILE A 200 8.93 10.06 27.69
N SER A 201 8.06 11.06 27.92
CA SER A 201 8.25 12.46 27.50
C SER A 201 9.55 13.07 28.05
N SER A 202 10.01 12.65 29.24
CA SER A 202 11.29 13.09 29.80
C SER A 202 12.52 12.63 29.00
N LYS A 203 12.41 11.52 28.27
CA LYS A 203 13.50 10.94 27.46
C LYS A 203 13.46 11.34 25.99
N LEU A 204 12.32 11.81 25.51
CA LEU A 204 12.05 12.19 24.12
C LEU A 204 12.08 13.71 23.93
N PHE A 205 11.79 14.20 22.72
CA PHE A 205 11.81 15.62 22.37
C PHE A 205 10.50 16.06 21.72
N SER A 206 10.11 17.31 21.89
CA SER A 206 8.85 17.86 21.33
C SER A 206 9.03 18.68 20.06
N LYS A 207 10.26 19.10 19.74
CA LYS A 207 10.54 19.90 18.54
C LYS A 207 12.02 19.90 18.19
N ILE A 208 12.30 20.39 16.99
CA ILE A 208 13.64 20.77 16.55
C ILE A 208 13.76 22.29 16.60
N GLU A 209 14.79 22.74 17.30
CA GLU A 209 15.29 24.11 17.24
C GLU A 209 16.42 24.13 16.22
N ALA A 210 16.04 24.34 14.97
CA ALA A 210 16.97 24.48 13.87
C ALA A 210 17.54 25.90 13.83
N THR A 211 18.82 26.00 13.52
CA THR A 211 19.52 27.25 13.24
C THR A 211 20.25 27.07 11.94
N SER A 212 19.96 27.94 10.97
CA SER A 212 20.36 27.74 9.57
C SER A 212 21.29 28.85 9.10
N ASP A 213 22.54 28.51 8.79
CA ASP A 213 23.53 29.37 8.14
C ASP A 213 23.78 28.86 6.71
N ILE A 214 22.73 28.90 5.89
CA ILE A 214 22.77 28.47 4.48
C ILE A 214 22.88 29.72 3.61
N LYS A 215 24.01 29.86 2.90
CA LYS A 215 24.26 31.00 2.03
C LYS A 215 23.26 31.07 0.88
N ASN A 216 22.92 32.30 0.47
CA ASN A 216 21.99 32.64 -0.61
C ASN A 216 20.56 32.09 -0.43
N LEU A 217 20.16 31.81 0.81
CA LEU A 217 18.80 31.40 1.13
C LEU A 217 18.05 32.55 1.79
N ASP A 218 16.88 32.91 1.26
CA ASP A 218 16.03 33.93 1.87
C ASP A 218 15.33 33.40 3.14
N SER A 219 14.78 34.31 3.95
CA SER A 219 14.12 33.98 5.21
C SER A 219 12.85 33.13 5.05
N THR A 220 12.15 33.24 3.93
CA THR A 220 10.93 32.46 3.64
C THR A 220 11.31 31.00 3.39
N SER A 221 12.38 30.80 2.63
CA SER A 221 12.96 29.50 2.31
C SER A 221 13.58 28.84 3.54
N VAL A 222 14.26 29.60 4.41
CA VAL A 222 14.71 29.10 5.72
C VAL A 222 13.52 28.59 6.54
N THR A 223 12.45 29.39 6.65
CA THR A 223 11.25 29.00 7.41
C THR A 223 10.58 27.74 6.84
N ALA A 224 10.53 27.61 5.51
CA ALA A 224 10.00 26.42 4.85
C ALA A 224 10.84 25.17 5.14
N LEU A 225 12.17 25.28 5.12
CA LEU A 225 13.08 24.18 5.48
C LEU A 225 12.90 23.76 6.94
N GLU A 226 12.87 24.71 7.87
CA GLU A 226 12.71 24.43 9.31
C GLU A 226 11.35 23.81 9.63
N SER A 227 10.30 24.23 8.92
CA SER A 227 8.96 23.66 9.03
C SER A 227 8.92 22.23 8.47
N ALA A 228 9.54 21.98 7.31
CA ALA A 228 9.65 20.63 6.75
C ALA A 228 10.39 19.68 7.70
N LEU A 229 11.52 20.12 8.28
CA LEU A 229 12.29 19.35 9.27
C LEU A 229 11.47 19.05 10.52
N ASN A 230 10.77 20.04 11.09
CA ASN A 230 9.92 19.84 12.26
C ASN A 230 8.74 18.90 11.98
N ASN A 231 8.10 19.01 10.81
CA ASN A 231 6.99 18.12 10.44
C ASN A 231 7.48 16.68 10.28
N SER A 232 8.58 16.47 9.55
CA SER A 232 9.18 15.14 9.40
C SER A 232 9.65 14.56 10.74
N PHE A 233 10.13 15.40 11.66
CA PHE A 233 10.52 14.99 13.00
C PHE A 233 9.37 14.46 13.85
N ARG A 234 8.15 15.00 13.71
CA ARG A 234 6.97 14.52 14.45
C ARG A 234 6.63 13.07 14.13
N GLU A 235 7.02 12.60 12.95
CA GLU A 235 6.86 11.21 12.49
C GLU A 235 8.07 10.32 12.87
N SER A 236 8.99 10.80 13.72
CA SER A 236 10.16 10.05 14.18
C SER A 236 9.94 9.43 15.57
N PRO A 237 10.62 8.33 15.91
CA PRO A 237 10.48 7.68 17.23
C PRO A 237 10.99 8.57 18.38
N TRP A 238 11.79 9.59 18.06
CA TRP A 238 12.33 10.58 19.00
C TRP A 238 11.30 11.62 19.45
N TYR A 239 10.17 11.74 18.76
CA TYR A 239 9.15 12.75 19.05
C TYR A 239 8.20 12.33 20.18
N HIS A 240 7.89 13.27 21.06
CA HIS A 240 6.78 13.18 22.01
C HIS A 240 6.18 14.57 22.24
N PRO A 241 4.86 14.76 22.06
CA PRO A 241 4.23 16.09 22.14
C PRO A 241 4.38 16.76 23.52
N GLU A 242 4.31 15.97 24.59
CA GLU A 242 4.40 16.46 25.97
C GLU A 242 5.85 16.61 26.49
N SER A 243 6.87 16.43 25.64
CA SER A 243 8.25 16.63 26.07
C SER A 243 8.58 18.11 26.23
N HIS A 244 9.37 18.45 27.25
CA HIS A 244 9.95 19.79 27.42
C HIS A 244 11.34 19.94 26.78
N ARG A 245 11.85 18.89 26.12
CA ARG A 245 13.18 18.90 25.50
C ARG A 245 13.08 19.24 24.01
N SER A 246 14.04 20.02 23.53
CA SER A 246 14.23 20.32 22.11
C SER A 246 15.53 19.69 21.60
N ILE A 247 15.53 19.35 20.31
CA ILE A 247 16.74 18.98 19.59
C ILE A 247 17.35 20.26 19.02
N LYS A 248 18.63 20.52 19.31
CA LYS A 248 19.37 21.62 18.68
C LYS A 248 20.01 21.12 17.40
N LEU A 249 19.56 21.63 16.26
CA LEU A 249 20.10 21.31 14.94
C LEU A 249 20.79 22.55 14.36
N LYS A 250 22.08 22.45 14.09
CA LYS A 250 22.84 23.51 13.40
C LYS A 250 23.04 23.09 11.95
N LEU A 251 22.53 23.88 11.01
CA LEU A 251 22.68 23.67 9.58
C LEU A 251 23.62 24.72 9.00
N SER A 252 24.51 24.30 8.12
CA SER A 252 25.38 25.18 7.34
C SER A 252 25.44 24.70 5.90
N GLY A 253 25.56 25.62 4.95
CA GLY A 253 25.54 25.22 3.55
C GLY A 253 25.45 26.36 2.56
N GLN A 254 25.05 26.01 1.34
CA GLN A 254 24.78 26.96 0.29
C GLN A 254 23.62 26.47 -0.59
N TYR A 255 22.80 27.41 -1.01
CA TYR A 255 21.84 27.25 -2.10
C TYR A 255 22.36 28.05 -3.30
N ASN A 256 22.34 27.47 -4.49
CA ASN A 256 22.67 28.19 -5.71
C ASN A 256 21.52 28.05 -6.69
N TRP A 257 21.15 29.16 -7.29
CA TRP A 257 20.18 29.22 -8.38
C TRP A 257 20.78 30.02 -9.51
N ASN A 258 21.02 29.36 -10.63
CA ASN A 258 21.67 29.92 -11.80
C ASN A 258 20.70 29.88 -12.99
N PRO A 259 19.87 30.93 -13.19
CA PRO A 259 19.03 31.04 -14.38
C PRO A 259 19.85 31.54 -15.57
N LEU A 260 19.63 30.94 -16.73
CA LEU A 260 20.20 31.36 -18.01
C LEU A 260 19.09 31.42 -19.06
N SER A 261 18.99 32.56 -19.74
CA SER A 261 18.09 32.74 -20.87
C SER A 261 18.89 33.20 -22.08
N ARG A 262 18.77 32.49 -23.20
CA ARG A 262 19.43 32.86 -24.44
C ARG A 262 18.61 32.51 -25.66
N MET A 263 18.72 33.32 -26.70
CA MET A 263 18.17 33.00 -28.01
C MET A 263 18.98 31.90 -28.67
N VAL A 264 18.31 30.88 -29.19
CA VAL A 264 18.92 29.77 -29.92
C VAL A 264 18.15 29.51 -31.21
N ARG A 265 18.86 29.02 -32.22
CA ARG A 265 18.23 28.51 -33.43
C ARG A 265 17.68 27.11 -33.15
N GLN A 266 16.45 26.86 -33.58
CA GLN A 266 15.76 25.57 -33.54
C GLN A 266 15.30 25.20 -34.94
N VAL A 267 15.01 23.91 -35.14
CA VAL A 267 14.61 23.37 -36.44
C VAL A 267 13.33 22.57 -36.27
N HIS A 268 12.31 22.96 -37.03
CA HIS A 268 11.06 22.20 -37.14
C HIS A 268 11.08 21.37 -38.43
N ASN A 269 11.05 20.05 -38.28
CA ASN A 269 11.01 19.13 -39.40
C ASN A 269 9.56 18.90 -39.82
N TYR A 270 9.23 19.11 -41.09
CA TYR A 270 7.89 18.88 -41.63
C TYR A 270 7.95 18.21 -43.00
N LYS A 271 6.79 17.72 -43.47
CA LYS A 271 6.65 17.07 -44.77
C LYS A 271 5.65 17.85 -45.61
N VAL A 272 5.98 18.10 -46.87
CA VAL A 272 5.09 18.75 -47.84
C VAL A 272 4.85 17.84 -49.02
N SER A 273 3.61 17.85 -49.54
CA SER A 273 3.24 17.16 -50.76
C SER A 273 3.56 18.05 -51.96
N VAL A 274 4.57 17.69 -52.75
CA VAL A 274 5.00 18.48 -53.91
C VAL A 274 4.54 17.81 -55.20
N PRO A 275 3.84 18.53 -56.09
CA PRO A 275 3.46 17.99 -57.39
C PRO A 275 4.71 17.83 -58.28
N TYR A 276 4.77 16.74 -59.02
CA TYR A 276 5.73 16.54 -60.10
C TYR A 276 5.00 16.05 -61.35
N THR A 277 5.55 16.43 -62.51
CA THR A 277 5.06 15.92 -63.80
C THR A 277 5.62 14.52 -64.00
N ASP A 278 4.73 13.54 -63.95
CA ASP A 278 4.99 12.21 -64.47
C ASP A 278 4.35 12.09 -65.85
N TYR A 279 4.68 11.05 -66.58
CA TYR A 279 4.09 10.80 -67.87
C TYR A 279 3.50 9.40 -67.90
N GLN A 280 2.24 9.32 -68.30
CA GLN A 280 1.58 8.04 -68.51
C GLN A 280 1.27 7.86 -69.99
N MET A 281 1.39 6.62 -70.45
CA MET A 281 0.98 6.24 -71.79
C MET A 281 -0.55 6.12 -71.80
N VAL A 282 -1.20 6.96 -72.59
CA VAL A 282 -2.64 6.93 -72.81
C VAL A 282 -2.88 6.43 -74.23
N GLN A 283 -3.64 5.35 -74.37
CA GLN A 283 -4.02 4.84 -75.67
C GLN A 283 -5.02 5.81 -76.32
N ARG A 284 -4.61 6.44 -77.42
CA ARG A 284 -5.46 7.28 -78.26
C ARG A 284 -5.77 6.55 -79.56
N SER A 285 -6.79 6.99 -80.27
CA SER A 285 -7.09 6.50 -81.61
C SER A 285 -7.18 7.66 -82.59
N ARG A 286 -6.75 7.43 -83.83
CA ARG A 286 -6.88 8.37 -84.94
C ARG A 286 -7.45 7.66 -86.16
N GLN A 287 -8.22 8.38 -86.96
CA GLN A 287 -8.71 7.87 -88.24
C GLN A 287 -7.69 8.18 -89.32
N ILE A 288 -7.09 7.14 -89.91
CA ILE A 288 -6.14 7.30 -91.02
C ILE A 288 -6.87 6.98 -92.33
N PRO A 289 -6.89 7.92 -93.29
CA PRO A 289 -7.42 7.64 -94.61
C PRO A 289 -6.52 6.66 -95.36
N TYR A 290 -7.11 5.70 -96.05
CA TYR A 290 -6.44 4.83 -97.01
C TYR A 290 -7.31 4.71 -98.26
N SER A 291 -6.65 4.60 -99.42
CA SER A 291 -7.34 4.41 -100.69
C SER A 291 -7.76 2.95 -100.83
N ALA A 292 -9.04 2.74 -101.13
CA ALA A 292 -9.59 1.44 -101.51
C ALA A 292 -10.30 1.56 -102.86
N VAL A 293 -10.31 0.49 -103.64
CA VAL A 293 -11.09 0.45 -104.89
C VAL A 293 -12.42 -0.22 -104.58
N GLU A 294 -13.52 0.48 -104.81
CA GLU A 294 -14.88 -0.03 -104.59
C GLU A 294 -15.68 0.22 -105.87
N ASN A 295 -16.21 -0.86 -106.47
CA ASN A 295 -16.90 -0.82 -107.76
C ASN A 295 -16.11 -0.13 -108.89
N GLY A 296 -14.79 -0.31 -108.89
CA GLY A 296 -13.90 0.26 -109.92
C GLY A 296 -13.57 1.75 -109.75
N VAL A 297 -14.05 2.42 -108.70
CA VAL A 297 -13.72 3.82 -108.37
C VAL A 297 -12.85 3.88 -107.12
N MET A 298 -11.84 4.75 -107.12
CA MET A 298 -10.97 4.96 -105.96
C MET A 298 -11.72 5.78 -104.91
N VAL A 299 -11.95 5.18 -103.75
CA VAL A 299 -12.63 5.81 -102.61
C VAL A 299 -11.68 5.91 -101.41
N THR A 300 -11.79 7.00 -100.65
CA THR A 300 -11.04 7.17 -99.40
C THR A 300 -11.83 6.54 -98.25
N LYS A 301 -11.32 5.45 -97.67
CA LYS A 301 -11.86 4.84 -96.46
C LYS A 301 -10.97 5.20 -95.27
N TYR A 302 -11.52 5.15 -94.06
CA TYR A 302 -10.78 5.42 -92.84
C TYR A 302 -10.63 4.14 -92.03
N ARG A 303 -9.45 3.93 -91.44
CA ARG A 303 -9.24 2.89 -90.42
C ARG A 303 -8.80 3.52 -89.11
N THR A 304 -9.35 3.01 -88.00
CA THR A 304 -8.95 3.40 -86.65
C THR A 304 -7.58 2.81 -86.35
N GLU A 305 -6.58 3.65 -86.15
CA GLU A 305 -5.28 3.24 -85.63
C GLU A 305 -5.17 3.65 -84.16
N TYR A 306 -4.83 2.70 -83.29
CA TYR A 306 -4.53 2.98 -81.89
C TYR A 306 -3.04 3.24 -81.73
N TYR A 307 -2.69 4.30 -81.00
CA TYR A 307 -1.31 4.64 -80.70
C TYR A 307 -1.19 5.08 -79.25
N GLN A 308 0.01 4.91 -78.68
CA GLN A 308 0.31 5.38 -77.33
C GLN A 308 0.70 6.85 -77.39
N ASN A 309 -0.07 7.70 -76.73
CA ASN A 309 0.26 9.11 -76.56
C ASN A 309 0.78 9.33 -75.15
N ARG A 310 1.92 10.01 -75.02
CA ARG A 310 2.53 10.32 -73.72
C ARG A 310 1.89 11.59 -73.18
N GLU A 311 1.02 11.47 -72.19
CA GLU A 311 0.33 12.63 -71.58
C GLU A 311 0.94 12.97 -70.21
N PRO A 312 1.19 14.26 -69.93
CA PRO A 312 1.68 14.69 -68.62
C PRO A 312 0.57 14.50 -67.57
N VAL A 313 0.91 13.87 -66.45
CA VAL A 313 0.04 13.76 -65.29
C VAL A 313 0.72 14.31 -64.04
N THR A 314 -0.05 15.03 -63.24
CA THR A 314 0.41 15.54 -61.95
C THR A 314 0.34 14.42 -60.92
N ARG A 315 1.49 13.96 -60.44
CA ARG A 315 1.61 13.08 -59.28
C ARG A 315 2.18 13.87 -58.11
N TYR A 316 1.98 13.36 -56.90
CA TYR A 316 2.51 13.99 -55.70
C TYR A 316 3.56 13.09 -55.07
N ARG A 317 4.61 13.70 -54.53
CA ARG A 317 5.58 13.02 -53.67
C ARG A 317 5.74 13.79 -52.37
N THR A 318 6.04 13.05 -51.31
CA THR A 318 6.30 13.63 -50.01
C THR A 318 7.76 14.06 -49.92
N GLU A 319 8.02 15.34 -49.75
CA GLU A 319 9.36 15.88 -49.53
C GLU A 319 9.52 16.31 -48.07
N ALA A 320 10.66 15.95 -47.47
CA ALA A 320 11.04 16.45 -46.15
C ALA A 320 11.58 17.88 -46.29
N ARG A 321 11.08 18.79 -45.47
CA ARG A 321 11.55 20.17 -45.38
C ARG A 321 11.83 20.54 -43.93
N VAL A 322 12.65 21.56 -43.77
CA VAL A 322 13.01 22.14 -42.48
C VAL A 322 12.56 23.59 -42.44
N TYR A 323 12.04 24.01 -41.29
CA TYR A 323 11.79 25.41 -40.99
C TYR A 323 12.69 25.80 -39.83
N GLU A 324 13.68 26.64 -40.11
CA GLU A 324 14.54 27.20 -39.07
C GLU A 324 13.82 28.34 -38.37
N TYR A 325 13.89 28.34 -37.05
CA TYR A 325 13.28 29.39 -36.26
C TYR A 325 14.09 29.76 -35.02
N MET A 326 13.84 30.95 -34.49
CA MET A 326 14.45 31.41 -33.26
C MET A 326 13.55 31.06 -32.08
N ALA A 327 14.13 30.49 -31.03
CA ALA A 327 13.46 30.21 -29.77
C ALA A 327 14.29 30.75 -28.61
N THR A 328 13.63 31.17 -27.54
CA THR A 328 14.28 31.45 -26.27
C THR A 328 14.48 30.14 -25.53
N LYS A 329 15.74 29.73 -25.31
CA LYS A 329 16.09 28.63 -24.43
C LYS A 329 16.27 29.17 -23.01
N LYS A 330 15.38 28.79 -22.11
CA LYS A 330 15.50 29.01 -20.67
C LYS A 330 16.10 27.76 -20.03
N THR A 331 17.20 27.92 -19.31
CA THR A 331 17.84 26.88 -18.49
C THR A 331 17.91 27.39 -17.05
N GLN A 332 17.67 26.52 -16.08
CA GLN A 332 17.98 26.83 -14.68
C GLN A 332 18.67 25.64 -14.04
N THR A 333 19.72 25.92 -13.28
CA THR A 333 20.37 24.95 -12.40
C THR A 333 20.15 25.37 -10.96
N LEU A 334 19.62 24.46 -10.15
CA LEU A 334 19.42 24.65 -8.71
C LEU A 334 20.25 23.61 -7.97
N SER A 335 21.01 24.05 -6.97
CA SER A 335 21.78 23.16 -6.10
C SER A 335 21.58 23.52 -4.63
N LEU A 336 21.34 22.54 -3.79
CA LEU A 336 21.27 22.69 -2.34
C LEU A 336 22.26 21.74 -1.68
N ASN A 337 23.26 22.31 -1.02
CA ASN A 337 24.25 21.58 -0.25
C ASN A 337 24.16 22.02 1.21
N MET A 338 23.84 21.09 2.09
CA MET A 338 23.76 21.36 3.52
C MET A 338 24.40 20.25 4.34
N LYS A 339 25.00 20.66 5.45
CA LYS A 339 25.51 19.77 6.48
C LYS A 339 25.05 20.27 7.85
N GLY A 340 24.86 19.36 8.77
CA GLY A 340 24.54 19.69 10.14
C GLY A 340 25.01 18.63 11.12
N SER A 341 24.84 18.93 12.40
CA SER A 341 25.14 18.01 13.49
C SER A 341 24.00 18.05 14.49
N VAL A 342 23.65 16.88 15.01
CA VAL A 342 22.59 16.70 16.00
C VAL A 342 23.09 15.74 17.09
N ILE A 343 22.71 16.00 18.34
CA ILE A 343 23.11 15.15 19.47
C ILE A 343 21.90 14.35 19.95
N PHE A 344 22.00 13.02 19.86
CA PHE A 344 21.02 12.05 20.35
C PHE A 344 21.63 11.17 21.43
N ASP A 345 21.16 11.29 22.67
CA ASP A 345 21.62 10.45 23.79
C ASP A 345 23.16 10.41 23.92
N ASN A 346 23.77 11.60 23.86
CA ASN A 346 25.22 11.83 23.83
C ASN A 346 25.97 11.37 22.56
N ASN A 347 25.29 10.83 21.56
CA ASN A 347 25.87 10.53 20.25
C ASN A 347 25.74 11.75 19.33
N ASN A 348 26.86 12.21 18.79
CA ASN A 348 26.87 13.27 17.78
C ASN A 348 26.73 12.64 16.39
N GLU A 349 25.63 12.95 15.72
CA GLU A 349 25.29 12.42 14.41
C GLU A 349 25.39 13.53 13.37
N ALA A 350 26.17 13.27 12.32
CA ALA A 350 26.33 14.19 11.21
C ALA A 350 25.19 13.99 10.20
N PHE A 351 24.56 15.09 9.81
CA PHE A 351 23.56 15.13 8.74
C PHE A 351 24.18 15.78 7.50
N THR A 352 23.98 15.16 6.34
CA THR A 352 24.40 15.74 5.06
C THR A 352 23.31 15.54 4.02
N TYR A 353 23.10 16.57 3.19
CA TYR A 353 22.17 16.53 2.07
C TYR A 353 22.73 17.37 0.92
N MET A 354 22.70 16.78 -0.28
CA MET A 354 23.16 17.38 -1.51
C MET A 354 22.16 17.03 -2.61
N LYS A 355 21.68 18.05 -3.32
CA LYS A 355 20.80 17.89 -4.47
C LYS A 355 21.16 18.93 -5.52
N GLU A 356 21.21 18.51 -6.77
CA GLU A 356 21.35 19.37 -7.92
C GLU A 356 20.38 18.92 -9.01
N GLU A 357 19.73 19.87 -9.68
CA GLU A 357 18.86 19.62 -10.81
C GLU A 357 19.04 20.73 -11.84
N THR A 358 19.01 20.35 -13.11
CA THR A 358 18.98 21.29 -14.23
C THR A 358 17.69 21.07 -15.03
N GLU A 359 16.97 22.15 -15.27
CA GLU A 359 15.78 22.18 -16.12
C GLU A 359 16.03 23.02 -17.37
N GLU A 360 15.49 22.56 -18.49
CA GLU A 360 15.56 23.24 -19.78
C GLU A 360 14.19 23.28 -20.46
N LYS A 361 13.82 24.47 -20.95
CA LYS A 361 12.59 24.70 -21.73
C LYS A 361 12.88 25.63 -22.91
N PHE A 362 12.16 25.41 -23.99
CA PHE A 362 12.16 26.28 -25.18
C PHE A 362 10.85 27.06 -25.23
N LEU A 363 10.94 28.34 -25.58
CA LEU A 363 9.80 29.21 -25.78
C LEU A 363 9.87 29.86 -27.15
N HIS A 364 8.75 29.83 -27.88
CA HIS A 364 8.58 30.56 -29.13
C HIS A 364 7.10 30.90 -29.35
N ASP A 365 6.86 32.00 -30.06
CA ASP A 365 5.54 32.50 -30.43
C ASP A 365 5.14 32.13 -31.87
N ILE A 366 6.02 31.44 -32.59
CA ILE A 366 5.80 31.08 -33.99
C ILE A 366 4.64 30.09 -34.12
N ASN A 367 3.67 30.47 -34.94
CA ASN A 367 2.49 29.69 -35.26
C ASN A 367 2.38 29.52 -36.78
N ILE A 368 2.73 28.33 -37.27
CA ILE A 368 2.58 27.93 -38.67
C ILE A 368 1.83 26.59 -38.68
N PRO A 369 0.48 26.61 -38.54
CA PRO A 369 -0.33 25.40 -38.46
C PRO A 369 -0.18 24.49 -39.69
N ASP A 370 0.06 25.06 -40.87
CA ASP A 370 0.24 24.34 -42.13
C ASP A 370 1.40 23.34 -42.09
N ILE A 371 2.40 23.60 -41.24
CA ILE A 371 3.54 22.69 -41.02
C ILE A 371 3.49 22.02 -39.64
N GLY A 372 2.42 22.24 -38.86
CA GLY A 372 2.26 21.72 -37.50
C GLY A 372 3.16 22.38 -36.46
N LEU A 373 3.65 23.59 -36.73
CA LEU A 373 4.46 24.36 -35.77
C LEU A 373 3.54 25.28 -34.97
N TYR A 374 3.42 25.05 -33.66
CA TYR A 374 2.55 25.83 -32.77
C TYR A 374 3.38 26.53 -31.68
N PRO A 375 2.93 27.69 -31.17
CA PRO A 375 3.63 28.39 -30.10
C PRO A 375 3.88 27.50 -28.87
N GLN A 376 5.08 27.61 -28.30
CA GLN A 376 5.43 26.96 -27.04
C GLN A 376 5.66 28.02 -25.97
N GLN A 377 4.79 28.04 -24.94
CA GLN A 377 4.79 29.01 -23.84
C GLN A 377 5.09 28.36 -22.49
N VAL A 378 5.85 27.26 -22.47
CA VAL A 378 6.14 26.54 -21.23
C VAL A 378 7.15 27.32 -20.40
N ASP A 379 6.71 27.88 -19.29
CA ASP A 379 7.60 28.50 -18.32
C ASP A 379 8.41 27.45 -17.55
N ILE A 380 9.61 27.88 -17.14
CA ILE A 380 10.49 27.08 -16.29
C ILE A 380 9.90 27.00 -14.89
N SER A 381 10.10 25.89 -14.18
CA SER A 381 9.49 25.71 -12.86
C SER A 381 9.95 26.78 -11.86
N SER A 382 9.08 27.13 -10.91
CA SER A 382 9.41 28.14 -9.88
C SER A 382 10.58 27.66 -9.00
N PRO A 383 11.65 28.48 -8.85
CA PRO A 383 12.76 28.14 -7.97
C PRO A 383 12.33 27.90 -6.53
N LEU A 384 11.35 28.66 -6.03
CA LEU A 384 10.79 28.47 -4.69
C LEU A 384 10.08 27.13 -4.57
N ALA A 385 9.27 26.74 -5.57
CA ALA A 385 8.58 25.44 -5.56
C ALA A 385 9.58 24.27 -5.61
N LYS A 386 10.65 24.39 -6.40
CA LYS A 386 11.76 23.42 -6.43
C LYS A 386 12.49 23.34 -5.10
N PHE A 387 12.80 24.48 -4.49
CA PHE A 387 13.43 24.53 -3.17
C PHE A 387 12.54 23.91 -2.07
N GLN A 388 11.22 24.14 -2.11
CA GLN A 388 10.27 23.47 -1.21
C GLN A 388 10.33 21.95 -1.38
N GLY A 389 10.42 21.46 -2.62
CA GLY A 389 10.67 20.04 -2.90
C GLY A 389 11.97 19.55 -2.26
N TYR A 390 13.08 20.27 -2.44
CA TYR A 390 14.37 19.90 -1.82
C TYR A 390 14.33 19.92 -0.29
N SER A 391 13.54 20.83 0.28
CA SER A 391 13.33 20.90 1.73
C SER A 391 12.59 19.68 2.26
N GLN A 392 11.56 19.20 1.53
CA GLN A 392 10.86 17.97 1.88
C GLN A 392 11.78 16.75 1.74
N ASP A 393 12.54 16.65 0.66
CA ASP A 393 13.52 15.57 0.45
C ASP A 393 14.59 15.55 1.56
N ALA A 394 15.13 16.72 1.92
CA ALA A 394 16.09 16.86 3.01
C ALA A 394 15.47 16.46 4.36
N ALA A 395 14.23 16.85 4.62
CA ALA A 395 13.51 16.49 5.84
C ALA A 395 13.22 14.99 5.93
N GLN A 396 12.88 14.34 4.81
CA GLN A 396 12.71 12.88 4.75
C GLN A 396 14.03 12.16 4.99
N LYS A 397 15.13 12.61 4.38
CA LYS A 397 16.48 12.08 4.62
C LYS A 397 16.87 12.23 6.09
N PHE A 398 16.63 13.40 6.67
CA PHE A 398 16.91 13.67 8.09
C PHE A 398 16.14 12.70 9.01
N ARG A 399 14.85 12.47 8.76
CA ARG A 399 14.07 11.46 9.49
C ARG A 399 14.61 10.05 9.31
N SER A 400 14.98 9.67 8.08
CA SER A 400 15.59 8.36 7.83
C SER A 400 16.85 8.17 8.67
N ASP A 401 17.72 9.18 8.75
CA ASP A 401 18.94 9.13 9.54
C ASP A 401 18.63 8.99 11.04
N MET A 402 17.66 9.76 11.55
CA MET A 402 17.21 9.64 12.95
C MET A 402 16.64 8.25 13.29
N ASN A 403 15.87 7.67 12.36
CA ASN A 403 15.30 6.33 12.52
C ASN A 403 16.41 5.28 12.55
N ASN A 404 17.43 5.41 11.70
CA ASN A 404 18.59 4.52 11.68
C ASN A 404 19.38 4.58 13.00
N VAL A 405 19.58 5.78 13.54
CA VAL A 405 20.25 5.97 14.84
C VAL A 405 19.42 5.33 15.97
N TRP A 406 18.11 5.58 16.00
CA TRP A 406 17.21 4.95 16.97
C TRP A 406 17.26 3.41 16.90
N GLN A 407 17.20 2.86 15.68
CA GLN A 407 17.29 1.42 15.45
C GLN A 407 18.62 0.87 15.97
N LYS A 408 19.74 1.51 15.65
CA LYS A 408 21.08 1.08 16.12
C LYS A 408 21.18 1.06 17.64
N LEU A 409 20.63 2.08 18.31
CA LEU A 409 20.71 2.22 19.76
C LEU A 409 19.76 1.28 20.51
N PHE A 410 18.53 1.10 20.03
CA PHE A 410 17.45 0.49 20.82
C PHE A 410 16.83 -0.76 20.21
N CYS A 411 17.00 -1.01 18.91
CA CYS A 411 16.57 -2.26 18.25
C CYS A 411 17.66 -3.34 18.27
N THR A 412 18.49 -3.31 19.30
CA THR A 412 19.47 -4.36 19.58
C THR A 412 19.26 -4.89 20.98
N LEU A 413 19.69 -6.13 21.19
CA LEU A 413 19.46 -6.89 22.40
C LEU A 413 20.43 -6.40 23.50
N PRO A 414 19.96 -5.78 24.61
CA PRO A 414 20.84 -5.15 25.62
C PRO A 414 21.68 -6.17 26.41
N ASN A 415 22.83 -5.75 26.95
CA ASN A 415 23.70 -6.63 27.75
C ASN A 415 22.98 -7.21 28.98
N ASP A 416 22.20 -6.39 29.69
CA ASP A 416 21.29 -6.87 30.73
C ASP A 416 20.09 -7.59 30.10
N ARG A 417 19.95 -8.88 30.40
CA ARG A 417 18.90 -9.76 29.90
C ARG A 417 17.67 -9.82 30.81
N SER A 418 17.58 -8.94 31.81
CA SER A 418 16.38 -8.80 32.64
C SER A 418 15.15 -8.48 31.79
N ILE A 419 13.97 -8.95 32.23
CA ILE A 419 12.70 -8.70 31.54
C ILE A 419 12.48 -7.19 31.32
N ALA A 420 12.85 -6.36 32.29
CA ALA A 420 12.69 -4.91 32.24
C ALA A 420 13.66 -4.24 31.27
N SER A 421 14.94 -4.65 31.26
CA SER A 421 15.93 -4.06 30.33
C SER A 421 15.64 -4.44 28.89
N VAL A 422 15.36 -5.72 28.61
CA VAL A 422 14.95 -6.16 27.26
C VAL A 422 13.61 -5.53 26.89
N GLY A 423 12.66 -5.45 27.82
CA GLY A 423 11.37 -4.81 27.63
C GLY A 423 11.48 -3.32 27.24
N ASP A 424 12.40 -2.57 27.84
CA ASP A 424 12.63 -1.16 27.49
C ASP A 424 13.10 -1.02 26.04
N HIS A 425 14.04 -1.87 25.61
CA HIS A 425 14.50 -1.93 24.22
C HIS A 425 13.39 -2.37 23.27
N VAL A 426 12.59 -3.35 23.66
CA VAL A 426 11.45 -3.83 22.87
C VAL A 426 10.44 -2.72 22.62
N VAL A 427 10.01 -2.01 23.68
CA VAL A 427 9.04 -0.91 23.56
C VAL A 427 9.63 0.26 22.77
N ARG A 428 10.91 0.59 22.96
CA ARG A 428 11.58 1.61 22.14
C ARG A 428 11.61 1.22 20.68
N CYS A 429 12.05 0.01 20.36
CA CYS A 429 12.16 -0.45 18.99
C CYS A 429 10.80 -0.44 18.27
N GLN A 430 9.75 -0.75 19.01
CA GLN A 430 8.37 -0.72 18.57
C GLN A 430 7.81 0.65 18.20
N ARG A 431 8.51 1.74 18.51
CA ARG A 431 8.18 3.10 18.06
C ARG A 431 8.56 3.38 16.61
N LEU A 432 9.27 2.47 15.96
CA LEU A 432 9.48 2.50 14.52
C LEU A 432 8.24 1.92 13.83
N ASP A 433 7.80 2.55 12.73
CA ASP A 433 6.70 2.06 11.88
C ASP A 433 7.10 0.86 11.00
N SER A 434 8.26 0.25 11.25
CA SER A 434 8.75 -0.93 10.55
C SER A 434 8.29 -2.22 11.22
N TYR A 435 8.38 -3.33 10.48
CA TYR A 435 8.17 -4.66 11.04
C TYR A 435 9.10 -4.87 12.25
N PRO A 436 8.57 -5.28 13.41
CA PRO A 436 9.38 -5.43 14.61
C PRO A 436 10.45 -6.50 14.36
N PRO A 437 11.72 -6.26 14.74
CA PRO A 437 12.75 -7.27 14.67
C PRO A 437 12.35 -8.56 15.41
N GLU A 438 12.90 -9.70 15.01
CA GLU A 438 12.55 -11.00 15.58
C GLU A 438 12.60 -11.03 17.11
N PHE A 439 13.62 -10.41 17.73
CA PHE A 439 13.77 -10.39 19.19
C PHE A 439 12.58 -9.75 19.92
N VAL A 440 11.86 -8.82 19.29
CA VAL A 440 10.64 -8.21 19.86
C VAL A 440 9.55 -9.25 20.01
N ASN A 441 9.28 -10.02 18.95
CA ASN A 441 8.28 -11.09 19.02
C ASN A 441 8.74 -12.22 19.94
N THR A 442 10.02 -12.57 19.94
CA THR A 442 10.59 -13.56 20.87
C THR A 442 10.39 -13.15 22.32
N TRP A 443 10.63 -11.88 22.68
CA TRP A 443 10.37 -11.38 24.03
C TRP A 443 8.89 -11.48 24.40
N PHE A 444 7.99 -11.03 23.51
CA PHE A 444 6.54 -11.11 23.76
C PHE A 444 6.06 -12.56 23.89
N ASN A 445 6.52 -13.46 23.03
CA ASN A 445 6.17 -14.88 23.10
C ASN A 445 6.68 -15.52 24.40
N ASN A 446 7.93 -15.23 24.80
CA ASN A 446 8.53 -15.82 25.99
C ASN A 446 7.88 -15.35 27.29
N TYR A 447 7.53 -14.06 27.40
CA TYR A 447 7.04 -13.47 28.65
C TYR A 447 5.51 -13.34 28.73
N PHE A 448 4.82 -13.40 27.59
CA PHE A 448 3.38 -13.16 27.49
C PHE A 448 2.62 -14.18 26.64
N GLY A 449 3.32 -15.08 25.93
CA GLY A 449 2.73 -16.15 25.12
C GLY A 449 1.91 -15.65 23.93
N VAL A 450 2.20 -14.45 23.44
CA VAL A 450 1.56 -13.80 22.29
C VAL A 450 2.60 -13.01 21.51
N THR A 451 2.32 -12.66 20.26
CA THR A 451 3.17 -11.73 19.50
C THR A 451 3.02 -10.29 20.00
N ALA A 452 3.96 -9.42 19.64
CA ALA A 452 3.88 -7.99 19.92
C ALA A 452 2.58 -7.35 19.38
N MET A 453 2.23 -7.69 18.14
CA MET A 453 1.02 -7.20 17.48
C MET A 453 -0.24 -7.65 18.23
N LYS A 454 -0.30 -8.93 18.65
CA LYS A 454 -1.45 -9.44 19.40
C LYS A 454 -1.56 -8.80 20.79
N ALA A 455 -0.44 -8.52 21.45
CA ALA A 455 -0.44 -7.76 22.69
C ALA A 455 -1.07 -6.38 22.49
N ARG A 456 -0.66 -5.63 21.46
CA ARG A 456 -1.24 -4.31 21.13
C ARG A 456 -2.74 -4.36 20.82
N GLU A 457 -3.20 -5.40 20.14
CA GLU A 457 -4.64 -5.61 19.86
C GLU A 457 -5.45 -5.76 21.16
N ILE A 458 -4.88 -6.42 22.17
CA ILE A 458 -5.57 -6.71 23.44
C ILE A 458 -5.50 -5.51 24.37
N ILE A 459 -4.30 -5.00 24.65
CA ILE A 459 -4.09 -3.98 25.68
C ILE A 459 -3.96 -2.56 25.12
N GLY A 460 -3.89 -2.34 23.81
CA GLY A 460 -3.70 -1.03 23.19
C GLY A 460 -2.23 -0.69 22.89
N GLN A 461 -2.00 0.52 22.36
CA GLN A 461 -0.65 1.03 22.09
C GLN A 461 0.07 1.39 23.39
N PHE A 462 1.40 1.24 23.42
CA PHE A 462 2.25 1.47 24.59
C PHE A 462 3.64 1.97 24.24
#